data_AF-A0A090AMX8-F1
#
_entry.id   AF-A0A090AMX8-F1
#
_cell.length_a   1.000
_cell.length_b   1.000
_cell.length_c   1.000
_cell.angle_alpha   90.00
_cell.angle_beta   90.00
_cell.angle_gamma   90.00
#
_symmetry.space_group_name_H-M   'P 1'
#
loop_
_entity.id
_entity.type
_entity.pdbx_description
1 polymer ?
#
loop_
_entity_poly.entity_id
_entity_poly.type
_entity_poly.pdbx_seq_one_letter_code
_entity_poly.pdbx_strand_id
1 'polypeptide(L)'
;MNLTQLPRWLRDHYLATGLLMLSGLGQSLFAATIIVNSLEDTTLADGQCTLREALNNANQDTAGVGDCIAGSGDDVIDLTGLEGTITLSAQLEITSNLILEGPGAEKLTLSGDDKYRVFWVNSSTPVEIKGVTITRGSAEYGGGIYNSGILTVINSTLSGNSASGGGGIANSGALIIINSTLLRNSAFSGGGVNNIINRIVITNSTLSENSAKWVGGGIYNQSIGTNIITVTNSTLSGNSAKYGGGIKNYNFLTLTNTIIANSIEGGDCDGFESEAIKNTLIEDGSCNPTWSGDPKLGILANNGGPTFTHALLRGSPAIDAGDDTICAAEPVNGLDQRGVPRFGSSAGNHCDIGAYEYQKPALATLESITIESNAIRWETLAEQGTQGFYLWQAEPVVAGTCETFTNPQLVISKPISAKGSEVQGEAYQAAVAVNLNGCYGIQEIPSGQIYITPRPGRNKWIGEQWLTR
;
A
#
# COMPACT_ATOMS: atom_id res chain seq x y z
N MET A 1 38.45 38.81 29.06
CA MET A 1 38.04 39.82 30.07
C MET A 1 39.00 39.78 31.24
N ASN A 2 39.12 40.86 32.03
CA ASN A 2 39.99 40.89 33.21
C ASN A 2 39.25 40.30 34.42
N LEU A 3 39.74 39.20 34.98
CA LEU A 3 39.00 38.35 35.93
C LEU A 3 38.92 38.89 37.38
N THR A 4 39.47 40.08 37.64
CA THR A 4 39.63 40.64 38.99
C THR A 4 38.40 41.36 39.56
N GLN A 5 37.28 41.46 38.81
CA GLN A 5 36.06 42.16 39.23
C GLN A 5 34.84 41.27 39.45
N LEU A 6 34.98 39.94 39.42
CA LEU A 6 33.87 39.01 39.66
C LEU A 6 33.66 38.74 41.17
N PRO A 7 32.41 38.62 41.66
CA PRO A 7 32.12 38.43 43.08
C PRO A 7 32.56 37.04 43.56
N ARG A 8 32.99 36.94 44.84
CA ARG A 8 33.63 35.74 45.43
C ARG A 8 32.90 34.42 45.15
N TRP A 9 31.57 34.40 45.22
CA TRP A 9 30.77 33.18 45.03
C TRP A 9 30.91 32.55 43.63
N LEU A 10 31.30 33.32 42.60
CA LEU A 10 31.51 32.80 41.25
C LEU A 10 32.92 32.20 41.06
N ARG A 11 33.85 32.45 41.99
CA ARG A 11 35.24 32.03 41.90
C ARG A 11 35.46 30.64 42.53
N ASP A 12 34.69 30.32 43.56
CA ASP A 12 34.88 29.11 44.36
C ASP A 12 34.13 27.88 43.76
N HIS A 13 33.70 27.97 42.48
CA HIS A 13 33.13 26.87 41.67
C HIS A 13 34.08 26.33 40.58
N TYR A 14 35.27 26.91 40.40
CA TYR A 14 36.22 26.56 39.32
C TYR A 14 37.45 25.75 39.78
N LEU A 15 37.38 25.12 40.96
CA LEU A 15 38.51 24.38 41.57
C LEU A 15 38.16 22.92 41.97
N ALA A 16 37.09 22.35 41.39
CA ALA A 16 36.57 21.02 41.78
C ALA A 16 36.71 19.91 40.70
N THR A 17 37.13 20.23 39.47
CA THR A 17 37.14 19.30 38.32
C THR A 17 38.46 19.30 37.55
N GLY A 18 39.57 19.53 38.24
CA GLY A 18 40.91 19.40 37.68
C GLY A 18 41.45 17.96 37.75
N LEU A 19 41.65 17.35 36.58
CA LEU A 19 42.52 16.19 36.34
C LEU A 19 42.04 14.80 36.84
N LEU A 20 41.28 14.08 36.00
CA LEU A 20 41.36 12.62 35.93
C LEU A 20 41.18 12.14 34.47
N MET A 21 42.06 11.23 34.03
CA MET A 21 42.05 10.46 32.78
C MET A 21 41.71 11.17 31.45
N LEU A 22 42.75 11.69 30.78
CA LEU A 22 42.76 11.87 29.33
C LEU A 22 43.02 10.52 28.63
N SER A 23 42.08 9.57 28.75
CA SER A 23 42.11 8.28 28.05
C SER A 23 40.71 7.86 27.61
N GLY A 24 40.00 8.83 27.05
CA GLY A 24 38.65 8.72 26.53
C GLY A 24 38.47 9.70 25.39
N LEU A 25 39.04 9.38 24.23
CA LEU A 25 38.39 9.81 22.98
C LEU A 25 37.03 9.13 22.99
N GLY A 26 36.00 9.85 23.42
CA GLY A 26 34.63 9.43 23.18
C GLY A 26 34.51 9.25 21.68
N GLN A 27 34.45 8.00 21.23
CA GLN A 27 34.07 7.72 19.86
C GLN A 27 32.72 8.40 19.66
N SER A 28 32.62 9.22 18.62
CA SER A 28 31.32 9.66 18.15
C SER A 28 30.55 8.38 17.88
N LEU A 29 29.51 8.12 18.67
CA LEU A 29 28.64 6.95 18.56
C LEU A 29 27.83 7.10 17.28
N PHE A 30 28.49 6.81 16.17
CA PHE A 30 27.86 6.57 14.89
C PHE A 30 27.21 5.18 14.98
N ALA A 31 25.92 5.13 14.66
CA ALA A 31 25.19 3.90 14.37
C ALA A 31 26.04 2.94 13.53
N ALA A 32 26.05 1.66 13.88
CA ALA A 32 26.63 0.66 13.00
C ALA A 32 25.72 0.48 11.77
N THR A 33 26.32 0.36 10.58
CA THR A 33 25.60 -0.10 9.39
C THR A 33 25.94 -1.56 9.15
N ILE A 34 25.08 -2.45 9.63
CA ILE A 34 25.26 -3.90 9.56
C ILE A 34 24.69 -4.38 8.22
N ILE A 35 25.58 -4.58 7.25
CA ILE A 35 25.22 -5.05 5.90
C ILE A 35 25.00 -6.57 5.93
N VAL A 36 23.77 -6.99 5.66
CA VAL A 36 23.39 -8.40 5.55
C VAL A 36 23.68 -8.89 4.12
N ASN A 37 24.37 -10.01 3.98
CA ASN A 37 24.81 -10.56 2.69
C ASN A 37 24.29 -11.99 2.42
N SER A 38 23.34 -12.46 3.24
CA SER A 38 22.77 -13.81 3.18
C SER A 38 21.25 -13.81 3.23
N LEU A 39 20.64 -14.78 2.55
CA LEU A 39 19.21 -15.10 2.67
C LEU A 39 18.93 -16.22 3.69
N GLU A 40 19.98 -16.85 4.23
CA GLU A 40 19.83 -17.90 5.24
C GLU A 40 19.40 -17.32 6.59
N ASP A 41 18.70 -18.14 7.38
CA ASP A 41 18.27 -17.79 8.75
C ASP A 41 19.01 -18.66 9.77
N THR A 42 20.23 -18.25 10.12
CA THR A 42 21.15 -19.03 10.96
C THR A 42 21.88 -18.14 11.97
N THR A 43 22.76 -18.75 12.78
CA THR A 43 23.71 -18.07 13.69
C THR A 43 25.07 -18.79 13.66
N LEU A 44 25.50 -19.22 12.48
CA LEU A 44 26.70 -20.03 12.27
C LEU A 44 27.77 -19.16 11.63
N ALA A 45 28.95 -19.10 12.25
CA ALA A 45 30.11 -18.43 11.65
C ALA A 45 30.61 -19.24 10.43
N ASP A 46 30.13 -18.90 9.24
CA ASP A 46 30.42 -19.55 7.95
C ASP A 46 31.02 -18.58 6.90
N GLY A 47 31.12 -17.30 7.24
CA GLY A 47 31.60 -16.19 6.41
C GLY A 47 30.50 -15.22 5.97
N GLN A 48 29.23 -15.51 6.27
CA GLN A 48 28.07 -14.74 5.82
C GLN A 48 27.34 -14.07 7.00
N CYS A 49 26.97 -12.80 6.84
CA CYS A 49 26.15 -12.07 7.80
C CYS A 49 24.66 -12.23 7.44
N THR A 50 23.89 -12.90 8.31
CA THR A 50 22.43 -13.04 8.19
C THR A 50 21.67 -11.93 8.92
N LEU A 51 20.38 -11.76 8.60
CA LEU A 51 19.47 -10.86 9.32
C LEU A 51 19.37 -11.20 10.81
N ARG A 52 19.42 -12.50 11.17
CA ARG A 52 19.34 -12.94 12.57
C ARG A 52 20.58 -12.56 13.36
N GLU A 53 21.76 -12.69 12.77
CA GLU A 53 23.03 -12.28 13.39
C GLU A 53 23.14 -10.75 13.50
N ALA A 54 22.71 -10.02 12.46
CA ALA A 54 22.68 -8.56 12.49
C ALA A 54 21.77 -8.05 13.62
N LEU A 55 20.56 -8.61 13.75
CA LEU A 55 19.65 -8.32 14.86
C LEU A 55 20.23 -8.69 16.22
N ASN A 56 20.87 -9.86 16.34
CA ASN A 56 21.50 -10.26 17.61
C ASN A 56 22.64 -9.32 18.03
N ASN A 57 23.44 -8.80 17.09
CA ASN A 57 24.52 -7.86 17.39
C ASN A 57 23.98 -6.44 17.69
N ALA A 58 22.96 -5.98 16.95
CA ALA A 58 22.29 -4.70 17.18
C ALA A 58 21.50 -4.66 18.51
N ASN A 59 20.91 -5.78 18.93
CA ASN A 59 20.23 -5.90 20.22
C ASN A 59 21.20 -5.90 21.43
N GLN A 60 22.52 -6.00 21.20
CA GLN A 60 23.54 -6.21 22.25
C GLN A 60 24.73 -5.23 22.18
N ASP A 61 24.74 -4.23 21.29
CA ASP A 61 25.85 -3.27 21.08
C ASP A 61 27.24 -3.94 20.96
N THR A 62 27.30 -5.16 20.42
CA THR A 62 28.51 -5.99 20.44
C THR A 62 28.60 -6.92 19.23
N ALA A 63 29.84 -7.26 18.83
CA ALA A 63 30.11 -8.36 17.91
C ALA A 63 30.06 -9.67 18.71
N GLY A 64 28.89 -10.30 18.76
CA GLY A 64 28.64 -11.48 19.60
C GLY A 64 28.20 -12.73 18.84
N VAL A 65 27.61 -12.59 17.64
CA VAL A 65 27.01 -13.70 16.89
C VAL A 65 27.36 -13.61 15.40
N GLY A 66 27.77 -14.76 14.82
CA GLY A 66 28.02 -14.91 13.39
C GLY A 66 29.20 -14.09 12.84
N ASP A 67 29.12 -13.77 11.56
CA ASP A 67 30.10 -12.96 10.83
C ASP A 67 29.69 -11.48 10.66
N CYS A 68 28.56 -11.07 11.23
CA CYS A 68 28.12 -9.67 11.25
C CYS A 68 29.03 -8.80 12.13
N ILE A 69 29.14 -7.51 11.79
CA ILE A 69 29.82 -6.52 12.64
C ILE A 69 29.04 -6.29 13.96
N ALA A 70 29.68 -5.62 14.92
CA ALA A 70 29.02 -5.16 16.15
C ALA A 70 27.91 -4.13 15.86
N GLY A 71 26.87 -4.16 16.68
CA GLY A 71 25.98 -3.00 16.85
C GLY A 71 26.66 -1.86 17.62
N SER A 72 26.12 -0.64 17.52
CA SER A 72 26.65 0.56 18.19
C SER A 72 25.60 1.70 18.26
N GLY A 73 24.54 1.50 19.05
CA GLY A 73 23.53 2.51 19.34
C GLY A 73 22.30 2.42 18.43
N ASP A 74 22.06 3.49 17.66
CA ASP A 74 20.86 3.63 16.81
C ASP A 74 21.06 2.96 15.44
N ASP A 75 21.26 1.63 15.43
CA ASP A 75 21.83 0.89 14.29
C ASP A 75 20.99 0.87 13.00
N VAL A 76 21.67 0.69 11.87
CA VAL A 76 21.04 0.45 10.56
C VAL A 76 21.38 -0.97 10.11
N ILE A 77 20.37 -1.82 9.98
CA ILE A 77 20.48 -3.14 9.35
C ILE A 77 20.14 -2.96 7.86
N ASP A 78 21.18 -3.01 7.03
CA ASP A 78 21.10 -2.80 5.59
C ASP A 78 20.84 -4.14 4.88
N LEU A 79 19.65 -4.26 4.28
CA LEU A 79 19.23 -5.40 3.46
C LEU A 79 19.19 -5.05 1.97
N THR A 80 19.63 -3.84 1.57
CA THR A 80 19.41 -3.28 0.22
C THR A 80 20.14 -4.06 -0.89
N GLY A 81 21.15 -4.87 -0.52
CA GLY A 81 21.87 -5.77 -1.43
C GLY A 81 21.22 -7.15 -1.66
N LEU A 82 20.06 -7.43 -1.05
CA LEU A 82 19.39 -8.74 -1.13
C LEU A 82 18.20 -8.74 -2.10
N GLU A 83 17.92 -9.90 -2.69
CA GLU A 83 16.68 -10.18 -3.44
C GLU A 83 16.32 -11.66 -3.23
N GLY A 84 15.05 -11.98 -2.96
CA GLY A 84 14.57 -13.33 -2.68
C GLY A 84 13.78 -13.45 -1.38
N THR A 85 13.92 -14.59 -0.69
CA THR A 85 13.15 -14.91 0.52
C THR A 85 14.04 -15.44 1.64
N ILE A 86 14.04 -14.74 2.79
CA ILE A 86 14.53 -15.28 4.06
C ILE A 86 13.41 -16.10 4.69
N THR A 87 13.63 -17.40 4.88
CA THR A 87 12.64 -18.31 5.48
C THR A 87 13.04 -18.65 6.90
N LEU A 88 12.20 -18.29 7.86
CA LEU A 88 12.58 -18.29 9.28
C LEU A 88 12.48 -19.67 9.94
N SER A 89 13.51 -19.97 10.72
CA SER A 89 13.64 -21.10 11.67
C SER A 89 13.11 -20.77 13.07
N ALA A 90 12.97 -19.47 13.38
CA ALA A 90 12.43 -18.95 14.62
C ALA A 90 11.95 -17.50 14.43
N GLN A 91 11.23 -16.95 15.41
CA GLN A 91 10.91 -15.52 15.47
C GLN A 91 12.18 -14.64 15.43
N LEU A 92 12.10 -13.46 14.81
CA LEU A 92 13.08 -12.37 14.97
C LEU A 92 12.62 -11.41 16.08
N GLU A 93 13.53 -11.01 16.97
CA GLU A 93 13.22 -10.10 18.08
C GLU A 93 14.06 -8.81 17.97
N ILE A 94 13.44 -7.66 18.27
CA ILE A 94 14.07 -6.33 18.24
C ILE A 94 13.88 -5.67 19.61
N THR A 95 14.98 -5.38 20.30
CA THR A 95 14.99 -4.81 21.66
C THR A 95 15.75 -3.48 21.78
N SER A 96 16.56 -3.10 20.78
CA SER A 96 17.28 -1.81 20.69
C SER A 96 16.62 -0.83 19.70
N ASN A 97 17.20 0.36 19.52
CA ASN A 97 16.80 1.30 18.47
C ASN A 97 17.45 0.84 17.15
N LEU A 98 16.66 0.62 16.10
CA LEU A 98 17.23 0.33 14.78
C LEU A 98 16.33 0.68 13.61
N ILE A 99 16.97 0.88 12.46
CA ILE A 99 16.35 0.97 11.14
C ILE A 99 16.68 -0.31 10.38
N LEU A 100 15.66 -1.05 9.94
CA LEU A 100 15.79 -2.16 8.99
C LEU A 100 15.44 -1.63 7.60
N GLU A 101 16.46 -1.42 6.77
CA GLU A 101 16.37 -0.75 5.48
C GLU A 101 16.34 -1.79 4.34
N GLY A 102 15.13 -2.05 3.83
CA GLY A 102 14.87 -3.06 2.81
C GLY A 102 15.09 -2.59 1.35
N PRO A 103 15.36 -3.53 0.42
CA PRO A 103 15.63 -3.24 -1.00
C PRO A 103 14.38 -2.85 -1.81
N GLY A 104 13.19 -2.99 -1.24
CA GLY A 104 11.89 -2.87 -1.91
C GLY A 104 11.01 -4.07 -1.55
N ALA A 105 9.73 -3.83 -1.23
CA ALA A 105 8.81 -4.88 -0.81
C ALA A 105 8.56 -5.92 -1.91
N GLU A 106 8.78 -5.54 -3.18
CA GLU A 106 8.75 -6.40 -4.35
C GLU A 106 10.00 -7.29 -4.52
N LYS A 107 11.08 -7.05 -3.77
CA LYS A 107 12.37 -7.75 -3.91
C LYS A 107 12.70 -8.71 -2.76
N LEU A 108 12.43 -8.31 -1.50
CA LEU A 108 12.82 -9.11 -0.33
C LEU A 108 11.61 -9.51 0.51
N THR A 109 11.48 -10.83 0.71
CA THR A 109 10.44 -11.44 1.52
C THR A 109 11.02 -12.04 2.80
N LEU A 110 10.37 -11.77 3.94
CA LEU A 110 10.66 -12.35 5.25
C LEU A 110 9.48 -13.26 5.60
N SER A 111 9.72 -14.57 5.61
CA SER A 111 8.68 -15.61 5.67
C SER A 111 8.69 -16.37 7.00
N GLY A 112 7.58 -16.34 7.74
CA GLY A 112 7.39 -17.12 8.98
C GLY A 112 7.06 -18.60 8.78
N ASP A 113 6.99 -19.05 7.52
CA ASP A 113 6.71 -20.42 7.06
C ASP A 113 5.50 -21.14 7.73
N ASP A 114 4.43 -20.38 7.99
CA ASP A 114 3.21 -20.76 8.71
C ASP A 114 3.43 -21.28 10.15
N LYS A 115 4.66 -21.13 10.69
CA LYS A 115 5.10 -21.69 11.97
C LYS A 115 5.47 -20.65 13.03
N TYR A 116 6.00 -19.51 12.58
CA TYR A 116 6.59 -18.49 13.45
C TYR A 116 5.97 -17.12 13.17
N ARG A 117 5.86 -16.31 14.21
CA ARG A 117 5.72 -14.86 14.04
C ARG A 117 7.01 -14.30 13.46
N VAL A 118 6.92 -13.42 12.45
CA VAL A 118 8.12 -12.90 11.77
C VAL A 118 8.90 -11.99 12.72
N PHE A 119 8.25 -10.97 13.29
CA PHE A 119 8.88 -10.04 14.24
C PHE A 119 8.14 -9.94 15.58
N TRP A 120 8.92 -9.89 16.67
CA TRP A 120 8.50 -9.26 17.93
C TRP A 120 9.32 -7.99 18.16
N VAL A 121 8.66 -6.83 18.17
CA VAL A 121 9.29 -5.55 18.51
C VAL A 121 8.99 -5.24 19.97
N ASN A 122 10.03 -5.24 20.80
CA ASN A 122 9.97 -5.04 22.25
C ASN A 122 10.94 -3.94 22.71
N SER A 123 11.28 -3.02 21.81
CA SER A 123 12.17 -1.87 22.06
C SER A 123 11.46 -0.74 22.80
N SER A 124 12.14 -0.10 23.76
CA SER A 124 11.63 1.10 24.44
C SER A 124 11.91 2.40 23.68
N THR A 125 12.74 2.31 22.64
CA THR A 125 13.08 3.33 21.65
C THR A 125 12.35 3.07 20.32
N PRO A 126 12.34 4.02 19.36
CA PRO A 126 11.80 3.78 18.02
C PRO A 126 12.46 2.60 17.30
N VAL A 127 11.72 2.02 16.37
CA VAL A 127 12.19 1.03 15.40
C VAL A 127 11.53 1.35 14.06
N GLU A 128 12.29 1.34 12.96
CA GLU A 128 11.76 1.50 11.61
C GLU A 128 11.95 0.22 10.80
N ILE A 129 10.89 -0.27 10.15
CA ILE A 129 10.94 -1.40 9.21
C ILE A 129 10.49 -0.89 7.83
N LYS A 130 11.38 -0.97 6.84
CA LYS A 130 11.21 -0.34 5.53
C LYS A 130 11.39 -1.34 4.39
N GLY A 131 10.63 -1.16 3.30
CA GLY A 131 10.96 -1.76 2.01
C GLY A 131 11.06 -3.29 1.98
N VAL A 132 10.22 -4.00 2.75
CA VAL A 132 10.20 -5.48 2.79
C VAL A 132 8.77 -6.03 2.68
N THR A 133 8.66 -7.27 2.21
CA THR A 133 7.46 -8.10 2.41
C THR A 133 7.62 -8.96 3.66
N ILE A 134 6.59 -9.00 4.52
CA ILE A 134 6.48 -9.80 5.73
C ILE A 134 5.29 -10.74 5.55
N THR A 135 5.54 -12.04 5.46
CA THR A 135 4.52 -13.01 5.02
C THR A 135 4.58 -14.34 5.76
N ARG A 136 3.49 -15.13 5.63
CA ARG A 136 3.38 -16.50 6.17
C ARG A 136 3.67 -16.58 7.67
N GLY A 137 3.48 -15.49 8.40
CA GLY A 137 3.65 -15.40 9.84
C GLY A 137 2.50 -16.07 10.59
N SER A 138 2.79 -16.71 11.73
CA SER A 138 1.84 -17.55 12.47
C SER A 138 2.14 -17.54 13.97
N ALA A 139 1.22 -17.03 14.80
CA ALA A 139 1.34 -17.00 16.26
C ALA A 139 0.00 -16.74 16.96
N GLU A 140 -0.03 -16.69 18.30
CA GLU A 140 -1.22 -16.27 19.04
C GLU A 140 -1.56 -14.79 18.80
N TYR A 141 -0.55 -13.92 18.81
CA TYR A 141 -0.68 -12.48 18.58
C TYR A 141 0.29 -12.00 17.51
N GLY A 142 -0.19 -11.24 16.53
CA GLY A 142 0.68 -10.55 15.57
C GLY A 142 1.39 -11.53 14.64
N GLY A 143 0.65 -12.16 13.72
CA GLY A 143 1.20 -13.20 12.84
C GLY A 143 2.43 -12.71 12.08
N GLY A 144 2.33 -11.56 11.43
CA GLY A 144 3.49 -10.86 10.88
C GLY A 144 4.33 -10.22 12.00
N ILE A 145 3.72 -9.27 12.72
CA ILE A 145 4.41 -8.49 13.76
C ILE A 145 3.59 -8.45 15.06
N TYR A 146 4.23 -8.75 16.19
CA TYR A 146 3.76 -8.31 17.50
C TYR A 146 4.58 -7.11 17.95
N ASN A 147 3.93 -5.98 18.23
CA ASN A 147 4.58 -4.77 18.73
C ASN A 147 4.20 -4.52 20.20
N SER A 148 5.16 -4.60 21.10
CA SER A 148 5.09 -4.07 22.48
C SER A 148 5.99 -2.85 22.70
N GLY A 149 6.65 -2.35 21.65
CA GLY A 149 7.56 -1.20 21.67
C GLY A 149 7.03 0.02 20.90
N ILE A 150 7.95 0.75 20.25
CA ILE A 150 7.62 1.86 19.34
C ILE A 150 8.03 1.45 17.92
N LEU A 151 7.08 1.30 17.01
CA LEU A 151 7.32 0.80 15.66
C LEU A 151 6.73 1.72 14.57
N THR A 152 7.53 2.00 13.55
CA THR A 152 7.12 2.59 12.28
C THR A 152 7.33 1.58 11.14
N VAL A 153 6.29 1.28 10.37
CA VAL A 153 6.35 0.44 9.16
C VAL A 153 6.15 1.32 7.93
N ILE A 154 7.09 1.27 6.98
CA ILE A 154 7.14 2.19 5.82
C ILE A 154 7.35 1.40 4.52
N ASN A 155 6.66 1.77 3.43
CA ASN A 155 6.86 1.22 2.08
C ASN A 155 6.91 -0.33 2.05
N SER A 156 6.16 -1.00 2.92
CA SER A 156 6.26 -2.45 3.18
C SER A 156 4.94 -3.17 2.93
N THR A 157 5.02 -4.48 2.69
CA THR A 157 3.83 -5.33 2.49
C THR A 157 3.73 -6.39 3.58
N LEU A 158 2.66 -6.39 4.37
CA LEU A 158 2.34 -7.48 5.29
C LEU A 158 1.25 -8.34 4.66
N SER A 159 1.60 -9.53 4.17
CA SER A 159 0.70 -10.36 3.36
C SER A 159 0.50 -11.78 3.88
N GLY A 160 -0.76 -12.25 3.94
CA GLY A 160 -1.06 -13.66 4.21
C GLY A 160 -0.60 -14.18 5.57
N ASN A 161 -0.44 -13.31 6.57
CA ASN A 161 -0.10 -13.69 7.94
C ASN A 161 -1.36 -14.11 8.72
N SER A 162 -1.19 -14.91 9.77
CA SER A 162 -2.31 -15.48 10.56
C SER A 162 -2.08 -15.43 12.07
N ALA A 163 -3.14 -15.20 12.84
CA ALA A 163 -3.06 -15.21 14.30
C ALA A 163 -4.39 -15.53 15.01
N SER A 164 -4.39 -15.63 16.35
CA SER A 164 -5.63 -15.47 17.12
C SER A 164 -6.04 -13.98 17.15
N GLY A 165 -5.12 -13.10 17.53
CA GLY A 165 -5.32 -11.64 17.50
C GLY A 165 -4.31 -10.93 16.62
N GLY A 166 -4.74 -10.11 15.66
CA GLY A 166 -3.82 -9.35 14.81
C GLY A 166 -3.12 -10.24 13.79
N GLY A 167 -3.78 -10.58 12.69
CA GLY A 167 -3.22 -11.48 11.66
C GLY A 167 -1.95 -10.88 11.05
N GLY A 168 -2.02 -9.64 10.58
CA GLY A 168 -0.86 -8.86 10.14
C GLY A 168 -0.07 -8.34 11.35
N ILE A 169 -0.71 -7.47 12.15
CA ILE A 169 -0.10 -6.83 13.32
C ILE A 169 -1.00 -6.94 14.55
N ALA A 170 -0.42 -7.31 15.70
CA ALA A 170 -1.00 -7.06 17.01
C ALA A 170 -0.20 -5.96 17.72
N ASN A 171 -0.88 -4.93 18.22
CA ASN A 171 -0.27 -3.77 18.85
C ASN A 171 -0.62 -3.65 20.33
N SER A 172 0.41 -3.76 21.17
CA SER A 172 0.44 -3.36 22.58
C SER A 172 1.34 -2.13 22.81
N GLY A 173 1.95 -1.59 21.75
CA GLY A 173 2.91 -0.49 21.80
C GLY A 173 2.40 0.78 21.09
N ALA A 174 3.30 1.63 20.62
CA ALA A 174 2.97 2.69 19.67
C ALA A 174 3.25 2.19 18.25
N LEU A 175 2.28 2.34 17.33
CA LEU A 175 2.41 1.89 15.94
C LEU A 175 2.11 3.02 14.95
N ILE A 176 2.96 3.13 13.93
CA ILE A 176 2.78 4.01 12.77
C ILE A 176 2.93 3.15 11.50
N ILE A 177 2.03 3.30 10.54
CA ILE A 177 2.06 2.62 9.24
C ILE A 177 1.96 3.67 8.13
N ILE A 178 2.94 3.71 7.22
CA ILE A 178 3.06 4.70 6.15
C ILE A 178 3.28 3.98 4.80
N ASN A 179 2.57 4.41 3.75
CA ASN A 179 2.76 3.94 2.36
C ASN A 179 2.77 2.39 2.21
N SER A 180 2.05 1.66 3.05
CA SER A 180 2.21 0.20 3.21
C SER A 180 0.93 -0.57 2.91
N THR A 181 1.07 -1.78 2.37
CA THR A 181 -0.07 -2.69 2.13
C THR A 181 -0.18 -3.75 3.22
N LEU A 182 -1.35 -3.90 3.83
CA LEU A 182 -1.72 -5.07 4.64
C LEU A 182 -2.74 -5.88 3.84
N LEU A 183 -2.34 -7.08 3.39
CA LEU A 183 -3.08 -7.88 2.40
C LEU A 183 -3.43 -9.29 2.89
N ARG A 184 -4.70 -9.69 2.82
CA ARG A 184 -5.13 -11.10 3.06
C ARG A 184 -4.67 -11.69 4.40
N ASN A 185 -4.39 -10.86 5.40
CA ASN A 185 -4.05 -11.35 6.74
C ASN A 185 -5.32 -11.84 7.45
N SER A 186 -5.19 -12.84 8.33
CA SER A 186 -6.32 -13.55 8.92
C SER A 186 -6.23 -13.69 10.44
N ALA A 187 -7.35 -13.53 11.14
CA ALA A 187 -7.39 -13.65 12.60
C ALA A 187 -8.70 -14.24 13.15
N PHE A 188 -8.75 -14.46 14.47
CA PHE A 188 -10.05 -14.47 15.17
C PHE A 188 -10.56 -13.04 15.37
N SER A 189 -9.67 -12.11 15.78
CA SER A 189 -9.97 -10.68 15.97
C SER A 189 -8.85 -9.79 15.41
N GLY A 190 -9.19 -8.80 14.58
CA GLY A 190 -8.22 -7.92 13.92
C GLY A 190 -7.45 -8.65 12.82
N GLY A 191 -8.02 -8.78 11.63
CA GLY A 191 -7.41 -9.53 10.52
C GLY A 191 -6.12 -8.87 10.03
N GLY A 192 -6.21 -7.60 9.63
CA GLY A 192 -5.05 -6.77 9.33
C GLY A 192 -4.35 -6.34 10.62
N VAL A 193 -5.06 -5.61 11.48
CA VAL A 193 -4.52 -5.01 12.71
C VAL A 193 -5.44 -5.27 13.92
N ASN A 194 -4.85 -5.63 15.06
CA ASN A 194 -5.52 -5.65 16.36
C ASN A 194 -4.83 -4.68 17.33
N ASN A 195 -5.49 -3.56 17.67
CA ASN A 195 -5.02 -2.64 18.70
C ASN A 195 -5.50 -3.09 20.07
N ILE A 196 -4.56 -3.57 20.89
CA ILE A 196 -4.81 -4.04 22.26
C ILE A 196 -4.77 -2.84 23.21
N ILE A 197 -3.69 -2.05 23.15
CA ILE A 197 -3.53 -0.80 23.91
C ILE A 197 -2.79 0.28 23.09
N ASN A 198 -2.96 1.54 23.49
CA ASN A 198 -2.30 2.75 22.98
C ASN A 198 -2.75 3.18 21.56
N ARG A 199 -1.89 3.92 20.85
CA ARG A 199 -2.19 4.66 19.61
C ARG A 199 -1.67 3.93 18.37
N ILE A 200 -2.52 3.86 17.35
CA ILE A 200 -2.12 3.52 15.98
C ILE A 200 -2.35 4.73 15.06
N VAL A 201 -1.38 5.03 14.19
CA VAL A 201 -1.53 5.96 13.06
C VAL A 201 -1.33 5.20 11.76
N ILE A 202 -2.25 5.33 10.81
CA ILE A 202 -2.17 4.72 9.48
C ILE A 202 -2.32 5.82 8.44
N THR A 203 -1.31 6.03 7.60
CA THR A 203 -1.28 7.11 6.60
C THR A 203 -0.89 6.57 5.22
N ASN A 204 -1.54 7.06 4.14
CA ASN A 204 -1.25 6.66 2.76
C ASN A 204 -1.19 5.12 2.54
N SER A 205 -1.96 4.34 3.28
CA SER A 205 -1.79 2.88 3.31
C SER A 205 -3.02 2.14 2.79
N THR A 206 -2.82 0.91 2.30
CA THR A 206 -3.91 0.06 1.80
C THR A 206 -4.07 -1.19 2.64
N LEU A 207 -5.23 -1.32 3.30
CA LEU A 207 -5.62 -2.50 4.07
C LEU A 207 -6.65 -3.26 3.24
N SER A 208 -6.24 -4.32 2.54
CA SER A 208 -7.07 -5.01 1.55
C SER A 208 -7.26 -6.50 1.85
N GLU A 209 -8.49 -6.99 1.66
CA GLU A 209 -8.88 -8.42 1.77
C GLU A 209 -8.54 -9.11 3.12
N ASN A 210 -8.33 -8.36 4.20
CA ASN A 210 -8.01 -8.93 5.52
C ASN A 210 -9.27 -9.44 6.22
N SER A 211 -9.15 -10.53 6.98
CA SER A 211 -10.29 -11.27 7.53
C SER A 211 -10.18 -11.57 9.02
N ALA A 212 -11.28 -11.44 9.76
CA ALA A 212 -11.37 -11.83 11.16
C ALA A 212 -12.65 -12.63 11.44
N LYS A 213 -12.55 -13.76 12.15
CA LYS A 213 -13.71 -14.62 12.45
C LYS A 213 -14.79 -13.96 13.32
N TRP A 214 -14.47 -12.86 14.02
CA TRP A 214 -15.39 -12.19 14.92
C TRP A 214 -15.47 -10.67 14.74
N VAL A 215 -14.34 -9.95 14.86
CA VAL A 215 -14.33 -8.48 14.91
C VAL A 215 -13.15 -7.89 14.14
N GLY A 216 -13.40 -6.83 13.38
CA GLY A 216 -12.37 -6.02 12.72
C GLY A 216 -11.59 -6.78 11.65
N GLY A 217 -12.14 -6.90 10.44
CA GLY A 217 -11.46 -7.57 9.33
C GLY A 217 -10.18 -6.83 8.94
N GLY A 218 -10.29 -5.54 8.65
CA GLY A 218 -9.15 -4.64 8.45
C GLY A 218 -8.50 -4.25 9.77
N ILE A 219 -9.25 -3.59 10.64
CA ILE A 219 -8.78 -3.05 11.94
C ILE A 219 -9.75 -3.43 13.06
N TYR A 220 -9.21 -3.88 14.19
CA TYR A 220 -9.92 -3.99 15.46
C TYR A 220 -9.31 -3.06 16.52
N ASN A 221 -10.12 -2.16 17.12
CA ASN A 221 -9.73 -1.32 18.25
C ASN A 221 -10.40 -1.80 19.54
N GLN A 222 -9.62 -2.28 20.52
CA GLN A 222 -10.16 -2.81 21.77
C GLN A 222 -10.65 -1.73 22.74
N SER A 223 -11.61 -2.11 23.59
CA SER A 223 -12.24 -1.26 24.62
C SER A 223 -11.38 -1.06 25.88
N ILE A 224 -10.06 -1.26 25.80
CA ILE A 224 -9.15 -1.26 26.95
C ILE A 224 -8.40 0.07 26.98
N GLY A 225 -8.50 0.82 28.08
CA GLY A 225 -7.76 2.09 28.24
C GLY A 225 -8.22 3.19 27.28
N THR A 226 -7.29 4.03 26.84
CA THR A 226 -7.52 5.20 25.96
C THR A 226 -6.97 4.95 24.56
N ASN A 227 -7.53 3.95 23.87
CA ASN A 227 -7.02 3.51 22.58
C ASN A 227 -7.48 4.44 21.46
N ILE A 228 -6.52 5.01 20.73
CA ILE A 228 -6.77 5.97 19.66
C ILE A 228 -6.30 5.36 18.33
N ILE A 229 -7.19 5.29 17.34
CA ILE A 229 -6.80 5.00 15.96
C ILE A 229 -7.03 6.23 15.11
N THR A 230 -5.97 6.69 14.45
CA THR A 230 -6.02 7.71 13.39
C THR A 230 -5.75 7.04 12.05
N VAL A 231 -6.70 7.10 11.12
CA VAL A 231 -6.50 6.69 9.72
C VAL A 231 -6.65 7.92 8.82
N THR A 232 -5.62 8.16 8.00
CA THR A 232 -5.51 9.36 7.16
C THR A 232 -5.11 9.00 5.74
N ASN A 233 -5.69 9.63 4.72
CA ASN A 233 -5.29 9.46 3.31
C ASN A 233 -5.20 7.97 2.88
N SER A 234 -6.06 7.07 3.39
CA SER A 234 -5.86 5.62 3.30
C SER A 234 -7.08 4.86 2.76
N THR A 235 -6.89 3.63 2.29
CA THR A 235 -7.96 2.82 1.67
C THR A 235 -8.06 1.46 2.34
N LEU A 236 -9.19 1.21 3.01
CA LEU A 236 -9.58 -0.10 3.53
C LEU A 236 -10.59 -0.70 2.55
N SER A 237 -10.31 -1.87 1.94
CA SER A 237 -11.31 -2.50 1.07
C SER A 237 -11.29 -4.03 1.02
N GLY A 238 -12.44 -4.65 0.74
CA GLY A 238 -12.58 -6.11 0.66
C GLY A 238 -12.40 -6.85 2.00
N ASN A 239 -12.27 -6.12 3.11
CA ASN A 239 -12.02 -6.70 4.43
C ASN A 239 -13.30 -7.34 4.99
N SER A 240 -13.18 -8.35 5.85
CA SER A 240 -14.33 -9.16 6.28
C SER A 240 -14.27 -9.56 7.75
N ALA A 241 -15.36 -9.34 8.48
CA ALA A 241 -15.57 -9.89 9.81
C ALA A 241 -17.05 -9.95 10.14
N LYS A 242 -17.45 -10.71 11.16
CA LYS A 242 -18.86 -10.74 11.59
C LYS A 242 -19.37 -9.37 12.08
N TYR A 243 -18.46 -8.54 12.61
CA TYR A 243 -18.74 -7.18 13.09
C TYR A 243 -17.59 -6.25 12.72
N GLY A 244 -17.85 -5.22 11.91
CA GLY A 244 -16.84 -4.29 11.40
C GLY A 244 -15.85 -4.99 10.45
N GLY A 245 -16.26 -5.22 9.21
CA GLY A 245 -15.42 -5.79 8.15
C GLY A 245 -14.22 -4.91 7.86
N GLY A 246 -14.44 -3.61 7.58
CA GLY A 246 -13.37 -2.62 7.50
C GLY A 246 -12.76 -2.33 8.88
N ILE A 247 -13.54 -1.71 9.77
CA ILE A 247 -13.12 -1.36 11.14
C ILE A 247 -14.18 -1.81 12.16
N LYS A 248 -13.75 -2.50 13.22
CA LYS A 248 -14.48 -2.58 14.49
C LYS A 248 -13.81 -1.69 15.53
N ASN A 249 -14.55 -0.75 16.11
CA ASN A 249 -14.05 0.20 17.11
C ASN A 249 -14.88 0.23 18.40
N TYR A 250 -14.21 0.21 19.55
CA TYR A 250 -14.81 0.39 20.88
C TYR A 250 -14.23 1.59 21.67
N ASN A 251 -13.48 2.48 21.03
CA ASN A 251 -12.75 3.57 21.69
C ASN A 251 -12.63 4.78 20.75
N PHE A 252 -11.61 5.63 20.86
CA PHE A 252 -11.46 6.79 19.98
C PHE A 252 -11.06 6.41 18.54
N LEU A 253 -11.81 6.92 17.57
CA LEU A 253 -11.55 6.76 16.13
C LEU A 253 -11.54 8.13 15.43
N THR A 254 -10.46 8.40 14.70
CA THR A 254 -10.32 9.54 13.79
C THR A 254 -10.12 9.02 12.37
N LEU A 255 -10.95 9.46 11.43
CA LEU A 255 -10.83 9.16 10.00
C LEU A 255 -10.78 10.47 9.21
N THR A 256 -9.74 10.65 8.39
CA THR A 256 -9.60 11.80 7.50
C THR A 256 -9.18 11.35 6.11
N ASN A 257 -9.74 11.91 5.04
CA ASN A 257 -9.37 11.59 3.65
C ASN A 257 -9.29 10.06 3.38
N THR A 258 -10.18 9.28 3.98
CA THR A 258 -10.10 7.81 4.01
C THR A 258 -11.27 7.18 3.28
N ILE A 259 -11.02 6.03 2.62
CA ILE A 259 -12.05 5.18 2.02
C ILE A 259 -12.17 3.90 2.85
N ILE A 260 -13.40 3.50 3.19
CA ILE A 260 -13.73 2.17 3.72
C ILE A 260 -14.90 1.62 2.89
N ALA A 261 -14.70 0.50 2.20
CA ALA A 261 -15.67 0.00 1.20
C ALA A 261 -15.50 -1.49 0.87
N ASN A 262 -16.47 -2.07 0.16
CA ASN A 262 -16.51 -3.47 -0.27
C ASN A 262 -16.36 -4.49 0.89
N SER A 263 -16.76 -4.15 2.12
CA SER A 263 -16.62 -5.08 3.25
C SER A 263 -17.56 -6.28 3.10
N ILE A 264 -16.99 -7.49 3.05
CA ILE A 264 -17.71 -8.71 2.61
C ILE A 264 -18.71 -9.19 3.67
N GLU A 265 -18.41 -8.97 4.95
CA GLU A 265 -19.29 -9.21 6.09
C GLU A 265 -19.09 -8.10 7.12
N GLY A 266 -20.10 -7.83 7.95
CA GLY A 266 -19.99 -7.00 9.16
C GLY A 266 -20.10 -5.49 8.99
N GLY A 267 -20.30 -4.99 7.77
CA GLY A 267 -20.32 -3.56 7.44
C GLY A 267 -18.93 -2.93 7.39
N ASP A 268 -18.82 -1.73 6.82
CA ASP A 268 -17.53 -1.06 6.64
C ASP A 268 -16.96 -0.54 7.97
N CYS A 269 -17.79 0.12 8.79
CA CYS A 269 -17.41 0.66 10.08
C CYS A 269 -18.44 0.33 11.17
N ASP A 270 -18.02 -0.37 12.22
CA ASP A 270 -18.84 -0.67 13.38
C ASP A 270 -18.17 -0.10 14.64
N GLY A 271 -18.70 0.99 15.18
CA GLY A 271 -18.21 1.56 16.43
C GLY A 271 -19.11 2.62 17.05
N PHE A 272 -18.83 2.92 18.32
CA PHE A 272 -19.53 3.95 19.08
C PHE A 272 -18.84 5.31 18.91
N GLU A 273 -19.66 6.37 18.83
CA GLU A 273 -19.34 7.79 19.00
C GLU A 273 -17.92 8.23 18.54
N SER A 274 -17.70 8.28 17.23
CA SER A 274 -16.47 8.84 16.65
C SER A 274 -16.44 10.37 16.72
N GLU A 275 -15.47 10.93 17.44
CA GLU A 275 -15.36 12.38 17.66
C GLU A 275 -14.85 13.17 16.43
N ALA A 276 -14.22 12.50 15.44
CA ALA A 276 -13.67 13.15 14.26
C ALA A 276 -13.61 12.22 13.01
N ILE A 277 -14.73 12.06 12.31
CA ILE A 277 -14.75 11.58 10.91
C ILE A 277 -14.93 12.79 10.00
N LYS A 278 -13.98 13.02 9.09
CA LYS A 278 -13.94 14.16 8.16
C LYS A 278 -13.44 13.72 6.79
N ASN A 279 -13.88 14.39 5.73
CA ASN A 279 -13.49 14.13 4.34
C ASN A 279 -13.36 12.63 4.00
N THR A 280 -14.24 11.79 4.53
CA THR A 280 -14.11 10.33 4.54
C THR A 280 -15.33 9.71 3.88
N LEU A 281 -15.08 8.71 3.04
CA LEU A 281 -16.08 7.92 2.35
C LEU A 281 -16.19 6.54 3.01
N ILE A 282 -17.39 6.19 3.48
CA ILE A 282 -17.72 4.85 3.95
C ILE A 282 -18.91 4.35 3.12
N GLU A 283 -18.71 3.30 2.34
CA GLU A 283 -19.64 2.91 1.26
C GLU A 283 -21.06 2.65 1.79
N ASP A 284 -21.19 1.81 2.83
CA ASP A 284 -22.48 1.49 3.45
C ASP A 284 -23.09 2.63 4.29
N GLY A 285 -22.38 3.75 4.47
CA GLY A 285 -22.80 4.91 5.28
C GLY A 285 -22.69 4.72 6.80
N SER A 286 -22.11 3.61 7.27
CA SER A 286 -21.89 3.34 8.69
C SER A 286 -20.90 4.31 9.35
N CYS A 287 -20.96 4.44 10.67
CA CYS A 287 -20.25 5.45 11.46
C CYS A 287 -20.54 6.94 11.10
N ASN A 288 -21.51 7.25 10.23
CA ASN A 288 -21.89 8.60 9.79
C ASN A 288 -20.73 9.35 9.08
N PRO A 289 -20.35 8.92 7.86
CA PRO A 289 -19.23 9.51 7.12
C PRO A 289 -19.58 10.88 6.53
N THR A 290 -18.57 11.53 5.93
CA THR A 290 -18.79 12.72 5.11
C THR A 290 -19.48 12.37 3.79
N TRP A 291 -19.17 11.20 3.22
CA TRP A 291 -19.77 10.66 1.99
C TRP A 291 -20.03 9.15 2.09
N SER A 292 -21.02 8.67 1.34
CA SER A 292 -21.34 7.24 1.23
C SER A 292 -21.79 6.87 -0.19
N GLY A 293 -21.92 5.56 -0.44
CA GLY A 293 -22.06 5.00 -1.78
C GLY A 293 -20.72 4.61 -2.42
N ASP A 294 -20.81 3.90 -3.54
CA ASP A 294 -19.69 3.24 -4.23
C ASP A 294 -18.51 4.20 -4.54
N PRO A 295 -17.31 3.95 -3.96
CA PRO A 295 -16.10 4.73 -4.25
C PRO A 295 -15.48 4.43 -5.63
N LYS A 296 -15.97 3.44 -6.39
CA LYS A 296 -15.46 2.98 -7.69
C LYS A 296 -13.96 2.72 -7.65
N LEU A 297 -13.58 1.81 -6.76
CA LEU A 297 -12.22 1.28 -6.69
C LEU A 297 -11.98 0.28 -7.82
N GLY A 298 -10.82 0.38 -8.46
CA GLY A 298 -10.26 -0.73 -9.24
C GLY A 298 -9.81 -1.88 -8.34
N ILE A 299 -9.49 -3.01 -8.97
CA ILE A 299 -8.86 -4.15 -8.29
C ILE A 299 -7.55 -3.73 -7.59
N LEU A 300 -7.18 -4.45 -6.53
CA LEU A 300 -5.87 -4.28 -5.91
C LEU A 300 -4.78 -4.68 -6.91
N ALA A 301 -3.85 -3.77 -7.21
CA ALA A 301 -2.81 -3.98 -8.20
C ALA A 301 -1.53 -3.20 -7.90
N ASN A 302 -0.47 -3.53 -8.64
CA ASN A 302 0.68 -2.63 -8.79
C ASN A 302 0.29 -1.50 -9.77
N ASN A 303 -0.12 -0.36 -9.23
CA ASN A 303 -0.43 0.86 -10.00
C ASN A 303 0.75 1.85 -10.04
N GLY A 304 1.99 1.32 -9.95
CA GLY A 304 3.19 2.06 -9.60
C GLY A 304 3.33 2.26 -8.09
N GLY A 305 4.53 2.63 -7.63
CA GLY A 305 4.86 2.80 -6.21
C GLY A 305 5.61 1.61 -5.59
N PRO A 306 5.91 1.67 -4.28
CA PRO A 306 6.61 0.60 -3.55
C PRO A 306 5.70 -0.57 -3.15
N THR A 307 4.38 -0.39 -3.22
CA THR A 307 3.36 -1.23 -2.58
C THR A 307 2.06 -1.24 -3.38
N PHE A 308 1.16 -2.21 -3.13
CA PHE A 308 -0.08 -2.37 -3.90
C PHE A 308 -1.19 -1.41 -3.43
N THR A 309 -1.97 -0.93 -4.39
CA THR A 309 -3.02 0.08 -4.20
C THR A 309 -4.31 -0.32 -4.90
N HIS A 310 -5.44 0.25 -4.47
CA HIS A 310 -6.64 0.32 -5.29
C HIS A 310 -6.63 1.66 -6.03
N ALA A 311 -6.70 1.63 -7.36
CA ALA A 311 -6.81 2.85 -8.16
C ALA A 311 -8.25 3.41 -8.11
N LEU A 312 -8.42 4.74 -8.11
CA LEU A 312 -9.74 5.33 -8.33
C LEU A 312 -10.13 5.25 -9.81
N LEU A 313 -11.36 4.83 -10.10
CA LEU A 313 -11.91 4.79 -11.45
C LEU A 313 -12.58 6.12 -11.82
N ARG A 314 -12.72 6.39 -13.12
CA ARG A 314 -13.32 7.64 -13.63
C ARG A 314 -14.72 7.85 -13.07
N GLY A 315 -14.95 9.01 -12.46
CA GLY A 315 -16.24 9.36 -11.86
C GLY A 315 -16.50 8.67 -10.52
N SER A 316 -15.44 8.20 -9.84
CA SER A 316 -15.42 7.97 -8.41
C SER A 316 -15.80 9.27 -7.66
N PRO A 317 -16.61 9.19 -6.59
CA PRO A 317 -16.90 10.34 -5.72
C PRO A 317 -15.73 10.71 -4.78
N ALA A 318 -14.63 9.95 -4.78
CA ALA A 318 -13.42 10.24 -4.02
C ALA A 318 -12.45 11.19 -4.73
N ILE A 319 -12.68 11.47 -6.01
CA ILE A 319 -11.81 12.33 -6.83
C ILE A 319 -12.07 13.81 -6.53
N ASP A 320 -11.02 14.62 -6.40
CA ASP A 320 -11.07 16.06 -6.09
C ASP A 320 -11.84 16.40 -4.78
N ALA A 321 -11.84 15.49 -3.78
CA ALA A 321 -12.71 15.56 -2.60
C ALA A 321 -12.01 15.48 -1.23
N GLY A 322 -10.69 15.34 -1.18
CA GLY A 322 -9.90 15.36 0.06
C GLY A 322 -9.75 16.74 0.69
N ASP A 323 -9.26 16.77 1.93
CA ASP A 323 -8.74 17.98 2.57
C ASP A 323 -7.26 18.18 2.19
N ASP A 324 -7.00 19.18 1.34
CA ASP A 324 -5.65 19.54 0.86
C ASP A 324 -4.67 19.79 2.01
N THR A 325 -5.12 20.35 3.14
CA THR A 325 -4.23 20.66 4.27
C THR A 325 -3.70 19.40 4.95
N ILE A 326 -4.47 18.31 4.87
CA ILE A 326 -4.14 16.98 5.38
C ILE A 326 -3.33 16.18 4.34
N CYS A 327 -3.55 16.42 3.05
CA CYS A 327 -2.72 15.87 1.98
C CYS A 327 -1.31 16.51 1.92
N ALA A 328 -1.20 17.80 2.22
CA ALA A 328 0.06 18.54 2.23
C ALA A 328 0.93 18.30 3.49
N ALA A 329 0.39 17.65 4.52
CA ALA A 329 1.06 17.49 5.81
C ALA A 329 2.06 16.32 5.87
N GLU A 330 3.01 16.42 6.80
CA GLU A 330 3.86 15.30 7.23
C GLU A 330 3.00 14.13 7.75
N PRO A 331 3.36 12.86 7.48
CA PRO A 331 4.61 12.40 6.86
C PRO A 331 4.53 12.24 5.32
N VAL A 332 3.49 12.75 4.65
CA VAL A 332 3.20 12.43 3.24
C VAL A 332 3.41 13.57 2.25
N ASN A 333 3.43 14.82 2.73
CA ASN A 333 4.00 15.97 2.04
C ASN A 333 3.50 16.19 0.60
N GLY A 334 2.20 16.01 0.38
CA GLY A 334 1.58 16.17 -0.94
C GLY A 334 1.74 14.98 -1.87
N LEU A 335 2.12 13.80 -1.38
CA LEU A 335 2.22 12.55 -2.16
C LEU A 335 1.16 11.51 -1.74
N ASP A 336 0.82 10.59 -2.64
CA ASP A 336 0.04 9.38 -2.34
C ASP A 336 0.94 8.18 -1.96
N GLN A 337 0.36 6.99 -1.74
CA GLN A 337 1.11 5.77 -1.38
C GLN A 337 2.23 5.42 -2.35
N ARG A 338 2.12 5.85 -3.60
CA ARG A 338 3.01 5.51 -4.71
C ARG A 338 4.14 6.52 -4.89
N GLY A 339 4.12 7.63 -4.13
CA GLY A 339 4.96 8.79 -4.37
C GLY A 339 4.47 9.69 -5.50
N VAL A 340 3.20 9.56 -5.94
CA VAL A 340 2.62 10.45 -6.95
C VAL A 340 2.12 11.74 -6.28
N PRO A 341 2.43 12.93 -6.82
CA PRO A 341 1.90 14.19 -6.29
C PRO A 341 0.38 14.28 -6.33
N ARG A 342 -0.21 14.64 -5.18
CA ARG A 342 -1.63 14.87 -4.93
C ARG A 342 -2.16 16.22 -5.39
N PHE A 343 -1.25 17.09 -5.81
CA PHE A 343 -1.58 18.40 -6.37
C PHE A 343 -1.14 18.40 -7.83
N GLY A 344 -2.12 18.27 -8.73
CA GLY A 344 -1.88 18.38 -10.17
C GLY A 344 -1.28 19.73 -10.54
N SER A 345 -0.59 19.80 -11.69
CA SER A 345 0.07 21.02 -12.19
C SER A 345 -0.90 22.16 -12.61
N SER A 346 -2.19 22.02 -12.35
CA SER A 346 -3.24 23.00 -12.63
C SER A 346 -3.86 23.50 -11.33
N ALA A 347 -3.84 24.81 -11.11
CA ALA A 347 -4.41 25.41 -9.91
C ALA A 347 -5.93 25.16 -9.83
N GLY A 348 -6.40 24.63 -8.69
CA GLY A 348 -7.80 24.29 -8.44
C GLY A 348 -8.14 22.80 -8.50
N ASN A 349 -7.14 21.92 -8.66
CA ASN A 349 -7.29 20.49 -8.35
C ASN A 349 -7.14 20.31 -6.83
N HIS A 350 -8.11 19.63 -6.21
CA HIS A 350 -8.00 19.16 -4.82
C HIS A 350 -7.34 17.78 -4.81
N CYS A 351 -6.82 17.34 -3.66
CA CYS A 351 -6.33 15.96 -3.54
C CYS A 351 -7.47 14.93 -3.44
N ASP A 352 -7.17 13.67 -3.75
CA ASP A 352 -8.14 12.59 -3.67
C ASP A 352 -8.26 11.95 -2.27
N ILE A 353 -9.47 11.50 -1.94
CA ILE A 353 -9.74 10.66 -0.77
C ILE A 353 -9.12 9.27 -0.99
N GLY A 354 -8.44 8.74 0.03
CA GLY A 354 -7.84 7.41 0.01
C GLY A 354 -6.37 7.41 -0.35
N ALA A 355 -5.80 6.22 -0.52
CA ALA A 355 -4.35 6.02 -0.63
C ALA A 355 -3.76 6.27 -2.04
N TYR A 356 -4.57 6.73 -2.99
CA TYR A 356 -4.25 6.79 -4.41
C TYR A 356 -4.77 8.07 -5.03
N GLU A 357 -3.93 8.75 -5.82
CA GLU A 357 -4.29 9.94 -6.58
C GLU A 357 -4.68 9.62 -8.03
N TYR A 358 -5.88 10.05 -8.46
CA TYR A 358 -6.37 9.97 -9.83
C TYR A 358 -5.67 10.98 -10.72
N GLN A 359 -4.54 10.53 -11.28
CA GLN A 359 -3.93 11.19 -12.43
C GLN A 359 -4.87 11.16 -13.64
N LYS A 360 -5.70 12.19 -13.75
CA LYS A 360 -6.54 12.52 -14.90
C LYS A 360 -5.67 12.44 -16.17
N PRO A 361 -5.95 11.52 -17.11
CA PRO A 361 -5.14 11.39 -18.31
C PRO A 361 -5.08 12.70 -19.08
N ALA A 362 -3.87 13.10 -19.48
CA ALA A 362 -3.70 14.25 -20.37
C ALA A 362 -4.54 14.05 -21.63
N LEU A 363 -5.30 15.09 -22.02
CA LEU A 363 -6.07 15.07 -23.25
C LEU A 363 -5.09 15.12 -24.43
N ALA A 364 -4.83 13.96 -25.04
CA ALA A 364 -4.05 13.88 -26.26
C ALA A 364 -4.75 14.68 -27.37
N THR A 365 -4.17 15.83 -27.75
CA THR A 365 -4.64 16.60 -28.90
C THR A 365 -4.36 15.81 -30.17
N LEU A 366 -5.44 15.34 -30.78
CA LEU A 366 -5.42 14.62 -32.05
C LEU A 366 -5.05 15.60 -33.17
N GLU A 367 -3.83 15.55 -33.70
CA GLU A 367 -3.37 16.51 -34.70
C GLU A 367 -3.99 16.24 -36.07
N SER A 368 -4.11 14.96 -36.46
CA SER A 368 -4.78 14.56 -37.69
C SER A 368 -5.36 13.15 -37.59
N ILE A 369 -6.39 12.91 -38.42
CA ILE A 369 -6.84 11.59 -38.82
C ILE A 369 -6.58 11.47 -40.32
N THR A 370 -5.82 10.46 -40.72
CA THR A 370 -5.66 10.09 -42.14
C THR A 370 -6.38 8.78 -42.40
N ILE A 371 -7.38 8.81 -43.29
CA ILE A 371 -8.07 7.62 -43.78
C ILE A 371 -7.32 7.13 -45.02
N GLU A 372 -6.49 6.11 -44.84
CA GLU A 372 -6.03 5.29 -45.96
C GLU A 372 -7.14 4.32 -46.34
N SER A 373 -7.17 3.83 -47.58
CA SER A 373 -8.37 3.23 -48.19
C SER A 373 -8.90 1.93 -47.54
N ASN A 374 -8.23 1.36 -46.53
CA ASN A 374 -8.75 0.31 -45.64
C ASN A 374 -8.27 0.47 -44.17
N ALA A 375 -7.75 1.64 -43.76
CA ALA A 375 -7.16 1.84 -42.43
C ALA A 375 -7.28 3.29 -41.96
N ILE A 376 -7.65 3.48 -40.69
CA ILE A 376 -7.60 4.79 -40.04
C ILE A 376 -6.24 4.92 -39.33
N ARG A 377 -5.49 5.98 -39.64
CA ARG A 377 -4.31 6.42 -38.89
C ARG A 377 -4.63 7.69 -38.13
N TRP A 378 -4.04 7.83 -36.95
CA TRP A 378 -4.02 9.05 -36.16
C TRP A 378 -2.63 9.27 -35.58
N GLU A 379 -2.21 10.53 -35.53
CA GLU A 379 -0.95 10.96 -34.91
C GLU A 379 -1.26 11.89 -33.73
N THR A 380 -0.46 11.77 -32.67
CA THR A 380 -0.66 12.47 -31.39
C THR A 380 0.64 13.10 -30.93
N LEU A 381 0.62 14.39 -30.62
CA LEU A 381 1.66 14.99 -29.78
C LEU A 381 1.55 14.41 -28.37
N ALA A 382 2.61 13.74 -27.94
CA ALA A 382 2.88 13.49 -26.53
C ALA A 382 3.93 14.51 -26.07
N GLU A 383 3.56 15.44 -25.19
CA GLU A 383 4.58 16.11 -24.36
C GLU A 383 5.17 15.06 -23.42
N GLN A 384 6.33 14.53 -23.83
CA GLN A 384 7.16 13.53 -23.16
C GLN A 384 6.53 12.12 -22.97
N GLY A 385 6.91 11.19 -23.84
CA GLY A 385 7.24 9.82 -23.42
C GLY A 385 6.48 8.66 -24.07
N THR A 386 5.22 8.85 -24.49
CA THR A 386 4.34 7.73 -24.90
C THR A 386 3.83 7.85 -26.33
N GLN A 387 4.62 7.38 -27.30
CA GLN A 387 4.09 7.02 -28.62
C GLN A 387 3.39 5.65 -28.55
N GLY A 388 2.10 5.60 -28.86
CA GLY A 388 1.32 4.37 -28.91
C GLY A 388 0.62 4.20 -30.26
N PHE A 389 1.09 3.26 -31.08
CA PHE A 389 0.48 2.94 -32.37
C PHE A 389 -0.57 1.83 -32.20
N TYR A 390 -1.81 2.10 -32.63
CA TYR A 390 -2.89 1.11 -32.67
C TYR A 390 -3.47 1.04 -34.08
N LEU A 391 -3.38 -0.14 -34.69
CA LEU A 391 -3.92 -0.40 -36.01
C LEU A 391 -5.28 -1.09 -35.85
N TRP A 392 -6.36 -0.46 -36.34
CA TRP A 392 -7.69 -1.08 -36.38
C TRP A 392 -8.10 -1.33 -37.83
N GLN A 393 -8.40 -2.59 -38.14
CA GLN A 393 -8.82 -3.01 -39.47
C GLN A 393 -10.35 -3.12 -39.48
N ALA A 394 -11.02 -2.11 -40.03
CA ALA A 394 -12.47 -2.08 -40.12
C ALA A 394 -12.98 -3.02 -41.24
N GLU A 395 -13.95 -3.88 -40.92
CA GLU A 395 -14.73 -4.56 -41.96
C GLU A 395 -15.73 -3.59 -42.62
N PRO A 396 -16.01 -3.72 -43.93
CA PRO A 396 -16.83 -2.76 -44.66
C PRO A 396 -18.32 -2.90 -44.34
N VAL A 397 -18.87 -1.93 -43.61
CA VAL A 397 -20.31 -1.83 -43.31
C VAL A 397 -21.08 -1.26 -44.50
N VAL A 398 -22.21 -1.87 -44.84
CA VAL A 398 -23.10 -1.42 -45.94
C VAL A 398 -23.82 -0.11 -45.52
N ALA A 399 -23.79 0.90 -46.39
CA ALA A 399 -24.26 2.24 -46.06
C ALA A 399 -25.80 2.38 -46.02
N GLY A 400 -26.32 3.13 -45.04
CA GLY A 400 -27.69 3.66 -45.15
C GLY A 400 -28.45 4.03 -43.87
N THR A 401 -27.99 5.02 -43.09
CA THR A 401 -28.81 6.05 -42.38
C THR A 401 -27.87 6.98 -41.60
N CYS A 402 -28.16 8.28 -41.53
CA CYS A 402 -27.37 9.24 -40.74
C CYS A 402 -28.29 10.20 -39.98
N GLU A 403 -28.08 10.31 -38.66
CA GLU A 403 -28.70 11.31 -37.79
C GLU A 403 -27.65 12.34 -37.34
N THR A 404 -28.07 13.59 -37.14
CA THR A 404 -27.15 14.71 -36.90
C THR A 404 -26.88 14.93 -35.42
N PHE A 405 -25.64 14.69 -34.99
CA PHE A 405 -25.15 15.04 -33.65
C PHE A 405 -24.35 16.34 -33.66
N THR A 406 -24.68 17.26 -32.74
CA THR A 406 -23.85 18.44 -32.45
C THR A 406 -22.95 18.18 -31.23
N ASN A 407 -21.68 18.58 -31.32
CA ASN A 407 -20.64 18.51 -30.29
C ASN A 407 -20.07 17.10 -29.97
N PRO A 408 -19.25 16.50 -30.85
CA PRO A 408 -18.51 15.28 -30.55
C PRO A 408 -17.35 15.53 -29.57
N GLN A 409 -17.36 14.83 -28.43
CA GLN A 409 -16.23 14.72 -27.50
C GLN A 409 -15.57 13.35 -27.69
N LEU A 410 -14.29 13.31 -28.07
CA LEU A 410 -13.55 12.05 -28.21
C LEU A 410 -13.02 11.61 -26.84
N VAL A 411 -13.51 10.47 -26.32
CA VAL A 411 -13.04 9.88 -25.06
C VAL A 411 -12.43 8.51 -25.35
N ILE A 412 -11.10 8.44 -25.35
CA ILE A 412 -10.35 7.19 -25.47
C ILE A 412 -10.01 6.68 -24.05
N SER A 413 -10.41 5.44 -23.75
CA SER A 413 -9.94 4.70 -22.58
C SER A 413 -8.78 3.75 -22.97
N LYS A 414 -8.10 3.16 -21.98
CA LYS A 414 -6.78 2.51 -22.15
C LYS A 414 -6.81 1.23 -23.03
N PRO A 415 -5.69 0.86 -23.66
CA PRO A 415 -5.63 -0.18 -24.69
C PRO A 415 -5.59 -1.61 -24.11
N ILE A 416 -6.10 -2.57 -24.89
CA ILE A 416 -6.06 -4.00 -24.57
C ILE A 416 -4.72 -4.60 -25.00
N SER A 417 -3.94 -5.09 -24.04
CA SER A 417 -2.82 -6.01 -24.28
C SER A 417 -3.31 -7.45 -24.16
N ALA A 418 -3.36 -8.19 -25.28
CA ALA A 418 -3.85 -9.57 -25.31
C ALA A 418 -2.77 -10.54 -25.80
N LYS A 419 -2.11 -11.22 -24.85
CA LYS A 419 -1.34 -12.46 -25.08
C LYS A 419 -1.29 -13.28 -23.79
N GLY A 420 -1.81 -14.50 -23.84
CA GLY A 420 -2.01 -15.35 -22.66
C GLY A 420 -3.48 -15.44 -22.27
N SER A 421 -3.87 -16.56 -21.66
CA SER A 421 -5.25 -16.89 -21.35
C SER A 421 -5.62 -16.51 -19.92
N GLU A 422 -6.35 -15.41 -19.75
CA GLU A 422 -7.63 -15.34 -19.04
C GLU A 422 -8.15 -13.89 -19.04
N VAL A 423 -9.46 -13.71 -19.21
CA VAL A 423 -10.11 -12.39 -19.13
C VAL A 423 -11.36 -12.52 -18.25
N GLN A 424 -11.25 -12.02 -17.02
CA GLN A 424 -12.38 -11.55 -16.24
C GLN A 424 -12.16 -10.05 -15.99
N GLY A 425 -13.00 -9.25 -16.64
CA GLY A 425 -12.89 -7.79 -16.67
C GLY A 425 -13.97 -7.23 -17.58
N GLU A 426 -14.47 -6.04 -17.26
CA GLU A 426 -15.63 -5.46 -17.92
C GLU A 426 -15.29 -4.93 -19.33
N ALA A 427 -16.29 -4.92 -20.21
CA ALA A 427 -16.15 -4.36 -21.56
C ALA A 427 -16.30 -2.83 -21.53
N TYR A 428 -15.24 -2.10 -21.91
CA TYR A 428 -15.25 -0.64 -21.98
C TYR A 428 -15.45 -0.12 -23.41
N GLN A 429 -16.14 1.01 -23.51
CA GLN A 429 -16.63 1.59 -24.76
C GLN A 429 -15.51 2.26 -25.57
N ALA A 430 -15.66 2.25 -26.90
CA ALA A 430 -14.95 3.12 -27.82
C ALA A 430 -15.96 3.90 -28.67
N ALA A 431 -15.80 5.22 -28.76
CA ALA A 431 -16.64 6.10 -29.55
C ALA A 431 -15.80 6.94 -30.52
N VAL A 432 -16.16 6.92 -31.79
CA VAL A 432 -15.60 7.76 -32.85
C VAL A 432 -16.77 8.28 -33.67
N ALA A 433 -16.90 9.60 -33.76
CA ALA A 433 -17.95 10.26 -34.53
C ALA A 433 -17.31 11.21 -35.55
N VAL A 434 -17.62 11.00 -36.82
CA VAL A 434 -17.21 11.86 -37.94
C VAL A 434 -18.44 11.99 -38.86
N ASN A 435 -18.60 13.12 -39.55
CA ASN A 435 -19.81 13.46 -40.33
C ASN A 435 -19.51 13.47 -41.85
N LEU A 436 -20.40 12.93 -42.70
CA LEU A 436 -20.22 12.76 -44.15
C LEU A 436 -19.78 14.08 -44.80
N ASN A 437 -18.64 14.11 -45.49
CA ASN A 437 -18.26 13.24 -46.62
C ASN A 437 -17.75 11.77 -46.42
N GLY A 438 -17.26 11.21 -45.31
CA GLY A 438 -16.91 11.76 -43.99
C GLY A 438 -17.43 10.95 -42.78
N CYS A 439 -18.48 10.11 -42.88
CA CYS A 439 -18.92 9.28 -41.74
C CYS A 439 -18.24 7.91 -41.67
N TYR A 440 -17.95 7.49 -40.44
CA TYR A 440 -18.15 6.11 -39.99
C TYR A 440 -19.15 6.15 -38.82
N GLY A 441 -19.92 5.08 -38.63
CA GLY A 441 -20.86 4.95 -37.52
C GLY A 441 -20.43 3.87 -36.54
N ILE A 442 -20.61 4.10 -35.25
CA ILE A 442 -20.50 3.09 -34.20
C ILE A 442 -21.86 2.97 -33.52
N GLN A 443 -22.30 1.74 -33.27
CA GLN A 443 -23.58 1.42 -32.66
C GLN A 443 -23.43 1.32 -31.14
N GLU A 444 -24.31 1.97 -30.37
CA GLU A 444 -24.46 1.65 -28.94
C GLU A 444 -24.99 0.23 -28.76
N ILE A 445 -24.33 -0.55 -27.91
CA ILE A 445 -24.86 -1.80 -27.36
C ILE A 445 -25.23 -1.52 -25.91
N PRO A 446 -26.52 -1.46 -25.54
CA PRO A 446 -26.95 -1.30 -24.15
C PRO A 446 -26.42 -2.43 -23.26
N SER A 447 -26.21 -2.15 -21.98
CA SER A 447 -25.74 -3.12 -20.98
C SER A 447 -26.76 -4.23 -20.72
N GLY A 448 -26.73 -5.26 -21.58
CA GLY A 448 -27.58 -6.45 -21.52
C GLY A 448 -26.76 -7.73 -21.28
N GLN A 449 -27.27 -8.61 -20.40
CA GLN A 449 -26.62 -9.86 -20.03
C GLN A 449 -26.41 -10.79 -21.24
N ILE A 450 -25.16 -11.11 -21.56
CA ILE A 450 -24.84 -12.15 -22.55
C ILE A 450 -25.06 -13.52 -21.92
N TYR A 451 -26.21 -14.12 -22.21
CA TYR A 451 -26.48 -15.53 -21.89
C TYR A 451 -25.56 -16.46 -22.72
N ILE A 452 -24.48 -16.95 -22.11
CA ILE A 452 -23.73 -18.07 -22.65
C ILE A 452 -24.61 -19.32 -22.55
N THR A 453 -25.30 -19.66 -23.64
CA THR A 453 -25.98 -20.97 -23.76
C THR A 453 -24.96 -22.01 -24.22
N PRO A 454 -24.56 -22.98 -23.37
CA PRO A 454 -23.76 -24.09 -23.86
C PRO A 454 -24.62 -24.93 -24.81
N ARG A 455 -24.16 -25.15 -26.04
CA ARG A 455 -24.82 -26.09 -26.98
C ARG A 455 -24.38 -27.52 -26.67
N PRO A 456 -25.23 -28.39 -26.10
CA PRO A 456 -24.86 -29.78 -25.84
C PRO A 456 -25.20 -30.62 -27.07
N GLY A 457 -24.15 -31.10 -27.75
CA GLY A 457 -24.14 -32.27 -28.63
C GLY A 457 -25.26 -32.46 -29.66
N ARG A 458 -24.88 -32.44 -30.95
CA ARG A 458 -25.22 -33.57 -31.83
C ARG A 458 -24.33 -33.66 -33.08
N ASN A 459 -23.81 -34.87 -33.30
CA ASN A 459 -23.33 -35.42 -34.57
C ASN A 459 -22.05 -34.81 -35.19
N LYS A 460 -21.15 -35.59 -35.80
CA LYS A 460 -20.88 -37.05 -35.70
C LYS A 460 -19.49 -37.31 -36.28
N TRP A 461 -18.63 -38.07 -35.59
CA TRP A 461 -17.35 -38.50 -36.18
C TRP A 461 -17.60 -39.60 -37.21
N ILE A 462 -17.14 -39.38 -38.44
CA ILE A 462 -17.03 -40.38 -39.52
C ILE A 462 -15.67 -40.08 -40.18
N GLY A 463 -14.85 -41.11 -40.37
CA GLY A 463 -13.44 -40.93 -40.73
C GLY A 463 -13.15 -40.69 -42.21
N GLU A 464 -11.86 -40.48 -42.48
CA GLU A 464 -11.18 -40.69 -43.78
C GLU A 464 -11.69 -39.89 -44.99
N GLN A 465 -11.15 -38.68 -45.20
CA GLN A 465 -9.99 -38.46 -46.10
C GLN A 465 -9.61 -36.97 -46.20
N TRP A 466 -8.38 -36.70 -46.65
CA TRP A 466 -7.94 -35.36 -47.07
C TRP A 466 -8.30 -35.11 -48.54
N LEU A 467 -8.88 -33.95 -48.85
CA LEU A 467 -8.84 -33.37 -50.20
C LEU A 467 -8.73 -31.84 -50.10
N THR A 468 -7.82 -31.27 -50.88
CA THR A 468 -7.57 -29.83 -50.92
C THR A 468 -8.26 -29.15 -52.10
N ARG A 469 -8.81 -27.95 -51.85
CA ARG A 469 -8.63 -26.78 -52.72
C ARG A 469 -8.91 -25.50 -51.96
#